data_AF-A0A8T5MLX3-F1
#
_entry.id   AF-A0A8T5MLX3-F1
#
_cell.length_a   1.000
_cell.length_b   1.000
_cell.length_c   1.000
_cell.angle_alpha   90.00
_cell.angle_beta   90.00
_cell.angle_gamma   90.00
#
_symmetry.space_group_name_H-M   'P 1'
#
loop_
_entity.id
_entity.type
_entity.pdbx_description
1 polymer ?
#
loop_
_entity_poly.entity_id
_entity_poly.type
_entity_poly.pdbx_seq_one_letter_code
_entity_poly.pdbx_strand_id
1 'polypeptide(L)' 'MDCFPDMNWSAVAREAIKKRIMMLEKFKAFTKDSELTEEDALRLGKEVSEKVMRRHKAAK' A
#
# COMPACT_ATOMS: atom_id res chain seq x y z
N MET A 1 -15.81 2.14 -19.23
CA MET A 1 -16.90 1.20 -19.58
C MET A 1 -17.33 1.41 -21.02
N ASP A 2 -17.40 2.66 -21.45
CA ASP A 2 -17.94 3.10 -22.75
C ASP A 2 -17.21 2.53 -23.98
N CYS A 3 -15.91 2.25 -23.91
CA CYS A 3 -15.17 1.60 -24.99
C CYS A 3 -15.46 0.10 -25.15
N PHE A 4 -16.12 -0.54 -24.15
CA PHE A 4 -16.48 -1.95 -24.15
C PHE A 4 -17.87 -2.13 -23.53
N PRO A 5 -18.93 -1.64 -24.18
CA PRO A 5 -20.27 -1.58 -23.59
C PRO A 5 -20.87 -2.98 -23.31
N ASP A 6 -20.47 -4.00 -24.09
CA ASP A 6 -20.96 -5.37 -23.96
C ASP A 6 -20.30 -6.14 -22.79
N MET A 7 -19.25 -5.57 -22.19
CA MET A 7 -18.61 -6.18 -21.04
C MET A 7 -19.49 -6.03 -19.80
N ASN A 8 -19.62 -7.10 -19.01
CA ASN A 8 -20.34 -7.05 -17.74
C ASN A 8 -19.52 -6.31 -16.66
N TRP A 9 -19.52 -4.98 -16.76
CA TRP A 9 -18.78 -4.12 -15.86
C TRP A 9 -19.23 -4.22 -14.40
N SER A 10 -20.49 -4.54 -14.15
CA SER A 10 -21.00 -4.81 -12.81
C SER A 10 -20.33 -6.02 -12.17
N ALA A 11 -20.05 -7.09 -12.93
CA ALA A 11 -19.31 -8.25 -12.44
C ALA A 11 -17.85 -7.90 -12.15
N VAL A 12 -17.20 -7.18 -13.07
CA VAL A 12 -15.81 -6.70 -12.89
C VAL A 12 -15.69 -5.83 -11.63
N ALA A 13 -16.62 -4.90 -11.44
CA ALA A 13 -16.65 -4.02 -10.28
C ALA A 13 -16.83 -4.82 -8.98
N ARG A 14 -17.76 -5.79 -8.93
CA ARG A 14 -17.95 -6.64 -7.75
C ARG A 14 -16.67 -7.38 -7.35
N GLU A 15 -15.96 -7.95 -8.31
CA GLU A 15 -14.72 -8.68 -8.02
C GLU A 15 -13.58 -7.74 -7.58
N ALA A 16 -13.48 -6.55 -8.18
CA ALA A 16 -12.51 -5.53 -7.75
C ALA A 16 -12.80 -5.07 -6.30
N ILE A 17 -14.06 -4.84 -5.97
CA ILE A 17 -14.49 -4.44 -4.62
C ILE A 17 -14.19 -5.56 -3.61
N LYS A 18 -14.54 -6.82 -3.91
CA LYS A 18 -14.21 -7.96 -3.04
C LYS A 18 -12.71 -8.05 -2.75
N LYS A 19 -11.87 -7.92 -3.79
CA LYS A 19 -10.41 -7.90 -3.63
C LYS A 19 -9.94 -6.78 -2.72
N ARG A 20 -10.53 -5.58 -2.87
CA ARG A 20 -10.20 -4.44 -2.01
C ARG A 20 -10.61 -4.67 -0.56
N ILE A 21 -11.80 -5.23 -0.32
CA ILE A 21 -12.28 -5.57 1.03
C ILE A 21 -11.34 -6.58 1.69
N MET A 22 -11.02 -7.69 1.02
CA MET A 22 -10.10 -8.69 1.56
C MET A 22 -8.72 -8.10 1.92
N MET A 23 -8.22 -7.16 1.11
CA MET A 23 -6.99 -6.45 1.40
C MET A 23 -7.12 -5.56 2.64
N LEU A 24 -8.23 -4.83 2.78
CA LEU A 24 -8.48 -3.96 3.93
C LEU A 24 -8.64 -4.78 5.23
N GLU A 25 -9.30 -5.93 5.18
CA GLU A 25 -9.41 -6.85 6.31
C GLU A 25 -8.03 -7.34 6.76
N LYS A 26 -7.16 -7.71 5.79
CA LYS A 26 -5.77 -8.09 6.08
C LYS A 26 -4.98 -6.94 6.69
N PHE A 27 -5.12 -5.72 6.18
CA PHE A 27 -4.47 -4.56 6.79
C PHE A 27 -4.95 -4.32 8.21
N LYS A 28 -6.26 -4.36 8.44
CA LYS A 28 -6.83 -4.19 9.78
C LYS A 28 -6.30 -5.23 10.76
N ALA A 29 -6.20 -6.50 10.33
CA ALA A 29 -5.62 -7.56 11.14
C ALA A 29 -4.11 -7.33 11.39
N PHE A 30 -3.36 -6.95 10.35
CA PHE A 30 -1.92 -6.69 10.42
C PHE A 30 -1.58 -5.52 11.36
N THR A 31 -2.41 -4.48 11.41
CA THR A 31 -2.17 -3.29 12.24
C THR A 31 -2.87 -3.35 13.60
N LYS A 32 -3.60 -4.43 13.92
CA LYS A 32 -4.51 -4.46 15.08
C LYS A 32 -3.82 -4.15 16.41
N ASP A 33 -2.62 -4.68 16.60
CA ASP A 33 -1.85 -4.56 17.84
C ASP A 33 -0.58 -3.70 17.62
N SER A 34 -0.57 -2.88 16.56
CA SER A 34 0.56 -2.03 16.22
C SER A 34 0.63 -0.81 17.15
N GLU A 35 1.78 -0.58 17.76
CA GLU A 35 2.09 0.63 18.53
C GLU A 35 2.76 1.72 17.67
N LEU A 36 2.98 1.47 16.38
CA LEU A 36 3.66 2.40 15.48
C LEU A 36 2.90 3.73 15.37
N THR A 37 3.57 4.81 15.74
CA THR A 37 3.04 6.17 15.65
C THR A 37 3.41 6.86 14.33
N GLU A 38 2.77 7.99 14.04
CA GLU A 38 3.15 8.84 12.91
C GLU A 38 4.58 9.39 13.05
N GLU A 39 4.96 9.81 14.25
CA GLU A 39 6.32 10.30 14.54
C GLU A 39 7.36 9.21 14.28
N ASP A 40 7.08 7.95 14.65
CA ASP A 40 7.94 6.81 14.33
C ASP A 40 8.06 6.60 12.83
N ALA A 41 6.95 6.68 12.09
CA ALA A 41 6.96 6.52 10.64
C ALA A 41 7.83 7.59 9.96
N LEU A 42 7.72 8.85 10.38
CA LEU A 42 8.54 9.96 9.86
C LEU A 42 10.02 9.78 10.20
N ARG A 43 10.34 9.42 11.45
CA ARG A 43 11.71 9.18 11.91
C ARG A 43 12.36 8.02 11.14
N LEU A 44 11.67 6.88 11.05
CA LEU A 44 12.15 5.70 10.33
C LEU A 44 12.31 5.99 8.83
N GLY A 45 11.38 6.73 8.23
CA GLY A 45 11.47 7.14 6.82
C GLY A 45 12.70 7.98 6.51
N LYS A 46 13.04 8.93 7.39
CA LYS A 46 14.26 9.74 7.30
C LYS A 46 15.52 8.87 7.42
N GLU A 47 15.54 7.98 8.41
CA GLU A 47 16.68 7.08 8.65
C GLU A 47 16.95 6.16 7.45
N VAL A 48 15.90 5.57 6.87
CA VAL A 48 16.00 4.74 5.66
C VAL A 48 16.56 5.57 4.49
N SER A 49 16.02 6.78 4.29
CA SER A 49 16.46 7.66 3.20
C SER A 49 17.93 8.03 3.31
N GLU A 50 18.40 8.36 4.51
CA GLU A 50 19.81 8.64 4.76
C GLU A 50 20.71 7.43 4.50
N LYS A 51 20.31 6.24 4.96
CA LYS A 51 21.06 4.99 4.71
C LYS A 51 21.15 4.68 3.22
N VAL A 52 20.04 4.80 2.50
CA VAL A 52 20.00 4.58 1.04
C VAL A 52 20.89 5.59 0.31
N MET A 53 20.81 6.88 0.66
CA MET A 53 21.66 7.91 0.07
C MET A 53 23.15 7.66 0.32
N ARG A 54 23.53 7.30 1.56
CA ARG A 54 24.94 6.98 1.88
C ARG A 54 25.43 5.79 1.06
N ARG A 55 24.63 4.73 0.95
CA ARG A 55 24.95 3.57 0.10
C ARG A 55 25.11 3.96 -1.38
N HIS A 56 24.21 4.78 -1.90
CA HIS A 56 24.29 5.24 -3.29
C HIS A 56 25.51 6.12 -3.54
N LYS A 57 25.90 6.98 -2.58
CA LYS A 57 27.11 7.81 -2.69
C LYS A 57 28.40 6.99 -2.57
N ALA A 58 28.42 5.93 -1.75
CA ALA A 58 29.59 5.05 -1.60
C ALA A 58 29.78 4.08 -2.78
N ALA A 59 28.72 3.84 -3.57
CA ALA A 59 28.76 3.01 -4.77
C ALA A 59 29.18 3.79 -6.04
N LYS A 60 29.54 5.07 -5.90
CA LYS A 60 29.95 5.98 -6.97
C LYS A 60 31.36 6.47 -6.72
#